data_AF-A6IWI6-F1
#
_entry.id   AF-A6IWI6-F1
#
_cell.length_a   1.000
_cell.length_b   1.000
_cell.length_c   1.000
_cell.angle_alpha   90.00
_cell.angle_beta   90.00
_cell.angle_gamma   90.00
#
_symmetry.space_group_name_H-M   'P 1'
#
loop_
_entity.id
_entity.type
_entity.pdbx_description
1 polymer ?
#
loop_
_entity_poly.entity_id
_entity_poly.type
_entity_poly.pdbx_seq_one_letter_code
_entity_poly.pdbx_strand_id
1 'polypeptide(L)'
;MEKFKAAMLLGTVGDALGYGNVCRENSASGSIQEELQKTRGLDSLVLSPGKWPVSDNTIMHMATAEALTTDYWCLDDLYREMVKRYVETVEKKVKCF
;
A
#
# COMPACT_ATOMS: atom_id res chain seq x y z
N MET A 1 -0.88 7.80 -19.79
CA MET A 1 0.00 6.91 -19.01
C MET A 1 0.40 7.52 -17.66
N GLU A 2 0.91 8.75 -17.63
CA GLU A 2 1.40 9.40 -16.39
C GLU A 2 0.38 9.42 -15.23
N LYS A 3 -0.90 9.65 -15.50
CA LYS A 3 -1.94 9.64 -14.46
C LYS A 3 -2.12 8.27 -13.78
N PHE A 4 -1.96 7.17 -14.52
CA PHE A 4 -2.05 5.82 -13.96
C PHE A 4 -0.83 5.49 -13.10
N LYS A 5 0.37 5.86 -13.56
CA LYS A 5 1.60 5.73 -12.77
C LYS A 5 1.49 6.53 -11.48
N ALA A 6 1.03 7.78 -11.57
CA ALA A 6 0.82 8.64 -10.41
C ALA A 6 -0.22 8.04 -9.46
N ALA A 7 -1.34 7.49 -9.97
CA ALA A 7 -2.34 6.85 -9.12
C ALA A 7 -1.79 5.65 -8.34
N MET A 8 -1.03 4.76 -9.02
CA MET A 8 -0.39 3.63 -8.36
C MET A 8 0.64 4.10 -7.32
N LEU A 9 1.57 4.97 -7.71
CA LEU A 9 2.67 5.42 -6.84
C LEU A 9 2.18 6.28 -5.67
N LEU A 10 1.35 7.28 -5.92
CA LEU A 10 0.87 8.18 -4.86
C LEU A 10 -0.10 7.46 -3.92
N GLY A 11 -0.86 6.49 -4.41
CA GLY A 11 -1.65 5.59 -3.57
C GLY A 11 -0.77 4.81 -2.59
N THR A 12 0.34 4.23 -3.08
CA THR A 12 1.29 3.51 -2.22
C THR A 12 2.07 4.41 -1.27
N VAL A 13 2.41 5.64 -1.68
CA VAL A 13 3.06 6.64 -0.80
C VAL A 13 2.11 7.08 0.31
N GLY A 14 0.85 7.32 -0.02
CA GLY A 14 -0.18 7.66 0.98
C GLY A 14 -0.39 6.54 2.00
N ASP A 15 -0.43 5.29 1.54
CA ASP A 15 -0.52 4.12 2.42
C ASP A 15 0.70 4.01 3.36
N ALA A 16 1.92 4.12 2.83
CA ALA A 16 3.14 4.05 3.64
C ALA A 16 3.21 5.16 4.70
N LEU A 17 2.84 6.40 4.33
CA LEU A 17 2.81 7.53 5.26
C LEU A 17 1.75 7.33 6.36
N GLY A 18 0.55 6.90 5.99
CA GLY A 18 -0.51 6.63 6.95
C GLY A 18 -0.19 5.47 7.89
N TYR A 19 0.29 4.36 7.34
CA TYR A 19 0.60 3.15 8.11
C TYR A 19 1.83 3.31 8.99
N GLY A 20 2.90 3.91 8.46
CA GLY A 20 4.10 4.22 9.24
C GLY A 20 3.78 5.09 10.46
N ASN A 21 2.86 6.05 10.34
CA ASN A 21 2.38 6.85 11.47
C ASN A 21 1.62 5.99 12.49
N VAL A 22 0.64 5.17 12.07
CA VAL A 22 -0.14 4.30 12.97
C VAL A 22 0.75 3.29 13.72
N CYS A 23 1.77 2.72 13.08
CA CYS A 23 2.72 1.82 13.74
C CYS A 23 3.64 2.52 14.74
N ARG A 24 3.89 3.83 14.55
CA ARG A 24 4.72 4.65 15.43
C ARG A 24 3.91 5.25 16.59
N GLU A 25 2.64 5.49 16.33
CA GLU A 25 1.68 6.15 17.19
C GLU A 25 0.65 5.15 17.71
N ASN A 26 0.91 4.57 18.88
CA ASN A 26 -0.14 4.06 19.75
C ASN A 26 -1.03 5.22 20.31
N SER A 27 -1.03 6.39 19.66
CA SER A 27 -1.50 7.66 20.20
C SER A 27 -2.79 8.12 19.54
N ALA A 28 -3.75 8.40 20.40
CA ALA A 28 -5.04 8.99 20.10
C ALA A 28 -4.89 10.27 19.26
N SER A 29 -5.22 10.18 17.96
CA SER A 29 -5.77 11.20 17.04
C SER A 29 -5.30 12.67 17.07
N GLY A 30 -4.26 13.04 17.81
CA GLY A 30 -3.85 14.43 18.05
C GLY A 30 -2.40 14.77 17.68
N SER A 31 -1.51 13.80 17.51
CA SER A 31 -0.06 14.04 17.42
C SER A 31 0.51 14.09 15.99
N ILE A 32 -0.23 13.69 14.96
CA ILE A 32 0.25 13.64 13.55
C ILE A 32 0.67 15.03 13.03
N GLN A 33 -0.11 16.08 13.31
CA GLN A 33 0.25 17.44 12.90
C GLN A 33 1.48 17.96 13.63
N GLU A 34 1.66 17.59 14.90
CA GLU A 34 2.83 17.97 15.69
C GLU A 34 4.09 17.24 15.25
N GLU A 35 4.01 15.94 14.92
CA GLU A 35 5.11 15.21 14.30
C GLU A 35 5.48 15.78 12.93
N LEU A 36 4.51 16.15 12.10
CA LEU A 36 4.77 16.80 10.82
C LEU A 36 5.48 18.15 10.98
N GLN A 37 5.11 18.94 11.99
CA GLN A 37 5.82 20.18 12.34
C GLN A 37 7.25 19.91 12.82
N LYS A 38 7.47 18.89 13.66
CA LYS A 38 8.82 18.46 14.08
C LYS A 38 9.68 18.02 12.90
N THR A 39 9.05 17.46 11.87
CA THR A 39 9.72 16.91 10.69
C THR A 39 9.86 17.94 9.56
N ARG A 40 9.89 19.26 9.83
CA ARG A 40 9.99 20.32 8.79
C ARG A 40 8.98 20.20 7.62
N GLY A 41 7.86 19.49 7.82
CA GLY A 41 6.87 19.23 6.78
C GLY A 41 7.15 18.00 5.89
N LEU A 42 6.19 17.71 5.01
CA LEU A 42 6.18 16.51 4.18
C LEU A 42 7.34 16.46 3.18
N ASP A 43 7.79 17.61 2.69
CA ASP A 43 8.84 17.73 1.67
C ASP A 43 10.22 17.26 2.15
N SER A 44 10.43 17.17 3.47
CA SER A 44 11.69 16.71 4.05
C SER A 44 11.68 15.22 4.39
N LEU A 45 10.54 14.53 4.19
CA LEU A 45 10.42 13.11 4.46
C LEU A 45 11.15 12.29 3.42
N VAL A 46 12.13 11.51 3.88
CA VAL A 46 12.76 10.46 3.09
C VAL A 46 12.07 9.14 3.40
N LEU A 47 11.35 8.61 2.41
CA LEU A 47 10.70 7.31 2.50
C LEU A 47 11.75 6.20 2.34
N SER A 48 11.75 5.26 3.27
CA SER A 48 12.58 4.06 3.20
C SER A 48 11.77 2.85 3.68
N PRO A 49 11.94 1.66 3.06
CA PRO A 49 11.10 0.50 3.37
C PRO A 49 11.09 0.09 4.85
N GLY A 50 12.21 0.29 5.56
CA GLY A 50 12.31 -0.05 6.99
C GLY A 50 11.66 0.96 7.93
N LYS A 51 11.49 2.22 7.51
CA LYS A 51 10.88 3.28 8.33
C LYS A 51 9.42 3.54 7.96
N TRP A 52 9.09 3.34 6.69
CA TRP A 52 7.78 3.60 6.11
C TRP A 52 7.34 2.36 5.33
N PRO A 53 7.02 1.25 6.04
CA PRO A 53 6.49 0.07 5.38
C PRO A 53 5.12 0.37 4.79
N VAL A 54 4.78 -0.32 3.70
CA VAL A 54 3.41 -0.32 3.18
C VAL A 54 2.54 -1.29 3.96
N SER A 55 1.24 -1.04 4.00
CA SER A 55 0.28 -1.93 4.64
C SER A 55 -0.28 -2.96 3.66
N ASP A 56 -1.13 -3.84 4.19
CA ASP A 56 -1.92 -4.81 3.44
C ASP A 56 -2.73 -4.15 2.32
N ASN A 57 -3.11 -2.88 2.47
CA ASN A 57 -3.84 -2.13 1.45
C ASN A 57 -3.03 -2.03 0.14
N THR A 58 -1.75 -1.63 0.21
CA THR A 58 -0.88 -1.60 -0.98
C THR A 58 -0.67 -2.99 -1.55
N ILE A 59 -0.46 -4.00 -0.70
CA ILE A 59 -0.19 -5.36 -1.16
C ILE A 59 -1.41 -5.91 -1.93
N MET A 60 -2.62 -5.74 -1.38
CA MET A 60 -3.85 -6.15 -2.05
C MET A 60 -4.13 -5.32 -3.30
N HIS A 61 -3.85 -4.01 -3.28
CA HIS A 61 -4.00 -3.15 -4.46
C HIS A 61 -3.10 -3.59 -5.61
N MET A 62 -1.85 -3.99 -5.33
CA MET A 62 -0.95 -4.56 -6.33
C MET A 62 -1.47 -5.90 -6.86
N ALA A 63 -1.96 -6.79 -6.01
CA ALA A 63 -2.56 -8.06 -6.45
C ALA A 63 -3.77 -7.85 -7.40
N THR A 64 -4.60 -6.83 -7.11
CA THR A 64 -5.70 -6.42 -7.99
C THR A 64 -5.19 -5.92 -9.34
N ALA A 65 -4.19 -5.03 -9.32
CA ALA A 65 -3.61 -4.49 -10.53
C ALA A 65 -3.00 -5.58 -11.41
N GLU A 66 -2.27 -6.53 -10.81
CA GLU A 66 -1.71 -7.67 -11.53
C GLU A 66 -2.79 -8.55 -12.16
N ALA A 67 -3.89 -8.83 -11.45
CA ALA A 67 -5.02 -9.58 -12.01
C ALA A 67 -5.64 -8.85 -13.21
N LEU A 68 -5.87 -7.54 -13.09
CA LEU A 68 -6.42 -6.72 -14.17
C LEU A 68 -5.50 -6.61 -15.40
N THR A 69 -4.20 -6.83 -15.23
CA THR A 69 -3.23 -6.86 -16.34
C THR A 69 -3.04 -8.24 -16.97
N THR A 70 -3.73 -9.27 -16.48
CA THR A 70 -3.73 -10.58 -17.14
C THR A 70 -4.61 -10.59 -18.38
N ASP A 71 -4.37 -11.58 -19.22
CA ASP A 71 -5.22 -11.84 -20.38
C ASP A 71 -6.45 -12.64 -19.93
N TYR A 72 -7.57 -11.94 -19.72
CA TYR A 72 -8.85 -12.54 -19.34
C TYR A 72 -9.90 -12.26 -20.42
N TRP A 73 -10.74 -13.26 -20.72
CA TRP A 73 -11.74 -13.15 -21.78
C TRP A 73 -13.11 -12.75 -21.26
N CYS A 74 -13.40 -13.06 -20.00
CA CYS A 74 -14.65 -12.73 -19.33
C CYS A 74 -14.43 -12.40 -17.85
N LEU A 75 -15.49 -11.92 -17.19
CA LEU A 75 -15.43 -11.59 -15.76
C LEU A 75 -15.17 -12.83 -14.90
N ASP A 76 -15.64 -14.01 -15.29
CA ASP A 76 -15.41 -15.25 -14.53
C ASP A 76 -13.91 -15.62 -14.51
N ASP A 77 -13.19 -15.43 -15.62
CA ASP A 77 -11.74 -15.62 -15.69
C ASP A 77 -11.01 -14.62 -14.79
N LEU A 78 -11.40 -13.34 -14.88
CA LEU A 78 -10.84 -12.28 -14.04
C LEU A 78 -11.06 -12.57 -12.56
N TYR A 79 -12.26 -12.98 -12.16
CA TYR A 79 -12.57 -13.27 -10.76
C TYR A 79 -11.79 -14.47 -10.23
N ARG A 80 -11.63 -15.53 -11.03
CA ARG A 80 -10.76 -16.67 -10.67
C ARG A 80 -9.32 -16.21 -10.43
N GLU A 81 -8.82 -15.35 -11.31
CA GLU A 81 -7.46 -14.86 -11.24
C GLU A 81 -7.23 -13.88 -10.07
N MET A 82 -8.21 -13.01 -9.77
CA MET A 82 -8.21 -12.16 -8.58
C MET A 82 -8.17 -12.99 -7.30
N VAL A 83 -9.05 -14.00 -7.18
CA VAL A 83 -9.09 -14.89 -6.00
C VAL A 83 -7.76 -15.60 -5.81
N LYS A 84 -7.20 -16.18 -6.87
CA LYS A 84 -5.90 -16.84 -6.83
C LYS A 84 -4.81 -15.91 -6.29
N ARG A 85 -4.69 -14.70 -6.84
CA ARG A 85 -3.68 -13.72 -6.39
C ARG A 85 -3.85 -13.28 -4.96
N TYR A 86 -5.09 -13.05 -4.50
CA TYR A 86 -5.34 -12.69 -3.11
C TYR A 86 -4.94 -13.81 -2.15
N VAL A 87 -5.30 -15.06 -2.45
CA VAL A 87 -4.92 -16.21 -1.63
C VAL A 87 -3.40 -16.37 -1.56
N GLU A 88 -2.72 -16.35 -2.72
CA GLU A 88 -1.25 -16.43 -2.76
C GLU A 88 -0.57 -15.30 -1.99
N THR A 89 -1.12 -14.10 -2.07
CA THR A 89 -0.64 -12.91 -1.36
C THR A 89 -0.72 -13.11 0.15
N VAL A 90 -1.88 -13.54 0.65
CA VAL A 90 -2.10 -13.79 2.07
C VAL A 90 -1.20 -14.94 2.57
N GLU A 91 -1.08 -16.02 1.81
CA GLU A 91 -0.21 -17.16 2.16
C GLU A 91 1.27 -16.76 2.25
N LYS A 92 1.77 -16.00 1.28
CA LYS A 92 3.15 -15.48 1.31
C LYS A 92 3.37 -14.59 2.53
N LYS A 93 2.38 -13.78 2.88
CA LYS A 93 2.43 -12.93 4.08
C LYS A 93 2.55 -13.76 5.35
N VAL A 94 1.74 -14.80 5.51
CA VAL A 94 1.76 -15.69 6.69
C VAL A 94 3.10 -16.43 6.83
N LYS A 95 3.76 -16.78 5.72
CA LYS A 95 5.06 -17.49 5.73
C LYS A 95 6.27 -16.59 6.02
N CYS A 96 6.12 -15.27 5.94
CA CYS A 96 7.20 -14.31 6.18
C CYS A 96 7.24 -13.76 7.62
N PHE A 97 6.34 -14.22 8.50
CA PHE A 97 6.38 -14.02 9.95
C PHE A 97 6.73 -15.34 10.64
#